data_AF-A0A9W5EAJ1-F1
#
_entry.id   AF-A0A9W5EAJ1-F1
#
_cell.length_a   1.000
_cell.length_b   1.000
_cell.length_c   1.000
_cell.angle_alpha   90.00
_cell.angle_beta   90.00
_cell.angle_gamma   90.00
#
_symmetry.space_group_name_H-M   'P 1'
#
loop_
_entity.id
_entity.type
_entity.pdbx_description
1 polymer ?
#
loop_
_entity_poly.entity_id
_entity_poly.type
_entity_poly.pdbx_seq_one_letter_code
_entity_poly.pdbx_strand_id
1 'polypeptide(L)'
;MASQQLGRLRSEIDQLNLQILELLNKRGRLVQEVGNLKEVQGVKRFDPVRERNMLDLIAENNNGPFETSTLQHIFKQIFQAGLELQEDDHRKALLVSRKKKTEDTIVEINGEKIGDGNQHFIMGPCAVESYEQVRQVAEAMKGQGLKLMRGSAFKPRTSPYD
;
A
#
# COMPACT_ATOMS: atom_id res chain seq x y z
N MET A 1 -29.54 -27.65 -34.57
CA MET A 1 -28.22 -28.32 -34.48
C MET A 1 -27.09 -27.36 -34.11
N ALA A 2 -26.78 -26.32 -34.90
CA ALA A 2 -25.72 -25.34 -34.57
C ALA A 2 -25.91 -24.62 -33.21
N SER A 3 -27.14 -24.23 -32.87
CA SER A 3 -27.47 -23.61 -31.57
C SER A 3 -27.25 -24.56 -30.38
N GLN A 4 -27.47 -25.86 -30.57
CA GLN A 4 -27.32 -26.87 -29.52
C GLN A 4 -25.82 -27.20 -29.28
N GLN A 5 -25.02 -27.22 -30.35
CA GLN A 5 -23.56 -27.37 -30.28
C GLN A 5 -22.88 -26.15 -29.66
N LEU A 6 -23.37 -24.93 -29.97
CA LEU A 6 -22.92 -23.71 -29.32
C LEU A 6 -23.20 -23.73 -27.81
N GLY A 7 -24.39 -24.19 -27.41
CA GLY A 7 -24.74 -24.35 -25.99
C GLY A 7 -23.77 -25.27 -25.25
N ARG A 8 -23.47 -26.44 -25.84
CA ARG A 8 -22.50 -27.39 -25.28
C ARG A 8 -21.10 -26.79 -25.11
N LEU A 9 -20.56 -26.14 -26.14
CA LEU A 9 -19.23 -25.53 -26.07
C LEU A 9 -19.15 -24.44 -24.99
N ARG A 10 -20.21 -23.65 -24.81
CA ARG A 10 -20.28 -22.65 -23.73
C ARG A 10 -20.28 -23.30 -22.35
N SER A 11 -21.03 -24.39 -22.17
CA SER A 11 -20.99 -25.14 -20.90
C SER A 11 -19.61 -25.74 -20.60
N GLU A 12 -18.88 -26.21 -21.63
CA GLU A 12 -17.49 -26.67 -21.47
C GLU A 12 -16.56 -25.50 -21.08
N ILE A 13 -16.75 -24.31 -21.67
CA ILE A 13 -16.02 -23.09 -21.29
C ILE A 13 -16.32 -22.68 -19.84
N ASP A 14 -17.58 -22.76 -19.40
CA ASP A 14 -17.95 -22.44 -18.02
C ASP A 14 -17.27 -23.37 -17.01
N GLN A 15 -17.17 -24.66 -17.33
CA GLN A 15 -16.42 -25.62 -16.51
C GLN A 15 -14.93 -25.29 -16.45
N LEU A 16 -14.32 -24.92 -17.60
CA LEU A 16 -12.93 -24.48 -17.65
C LEU A 16 -12.70 -23.20 -16.82
N ASN A 17 -13.64 -22.24 -16.85
CA ASN A 17 -13.57 -21.03 -16.04
C ASN A 17 -13.52 -21.35 -14.53
N LEU A 18 -14.31 -22.32 -14.08
CA LEU A 18 -14.27 -22.76 -12.67
C LEU A 18 -12.94 -23.41 -12.30
N GLN A 19 -12.34 -24.19 -13.21
CA GLN A 19 -11.00 -24.76 -13.00
C GLN A 19 -9.92 -23.67 -12.94
N ILE A 20 -9.99 -22.67 -13.82
CA ILE A 20 -9.09 -21.51 -13.78
C ILE A 20 -9.23 -20.77 -12.45
N LEU A 21 -10.45 -20.53 -11.98
CA LEU A 21 -10.71 -19.89 -10.69
C LEU A 21 -10.11 -20.68 -9.52
N GLU A 22 -10.26 -22.00 -9.51
CA GLU A 22 -9.68 -22.87 -8.49
C GLU A 22 -8.14 -22.77 -8.48
N LEU A 23 -7.51 -22.85 -9.65
CA LEU A 23 -6.05 -22.73 -9.79
C LEU A 23 -5.53 -21.35 -9.39
N LEU A 24 -6.23 -20.28 -9.75
CA LEU A 24 -5.89 -18.92 -9.34
C LEU A 24 -5.97 -18.75 -7.83
N ASN A 25 -7.02 -19.26 -7.18
CA ASN A 25 -7.17 -19.23 -5.74
C ASN A 25 -6.07 -20.03 -5.02
N LYS A 26 -5.75 -21.24 -5.53
CA LYS A 26 -4.65 -22.05 -5.00
C LYS A 26 -3.30 -21.33 -5.13
N ARG A 27 -3.04 -20.71 -6.28
CA ARG A 27 -1.86 -19.87 -6.51
C ARG A 27 -1.82 -18.69 -5.53
N GLY A 28 -2.94 -18.01 -5.31
CA GLY A 28 -3.05 -16.89 -4.38
C GLY A 28 -2.62 -17.25 -2.97
N ARG A 29 -3.08 -18.40 -2.44
CA ARG A 29 -2.67 -18.91 -1.12
C ARG A 29 -1.16 -19.14 -1.02
N LEU A 30 -0.56 -19.78 -2.03
CA LEU A 30 0.90 -19.98 -2.08
C LEU A 30 1.66 -18.65 -2.12
N VAL A 31 1.15 -17.67 -2.86
CA VAL A 31 1.73 -16.33 -2.94
C VAL A 31 1.64 -15.62 -1.58
N GLN A 32 0.55 -15.78 -0.82
CA GLN A 32 0.44 -15.25 0.55
C GLN A 32 1.45 -15.90 1.49
N GLU A 33 1.59 -17.23 1.46
CA GLU A 33 2.59 -17.95 2.27
C GLU A 33 4.02 -17.46 1.97
N VAL A 34 4.36 -17.30 0.69
CA VAL A 34 5.65 -16.70 0.27
C VAL A 34 5.79 -15.27 0.79
N GLY A 35 4.72 -14.46 0.72
CA GLY A 35 4.70 -13.10 1.24
C GLY A 35 5.01 -13.04 2.74
N ASN A 36 4.42 -13.93 3.54
CA ASN A 36 4.64 -14.02 4.98
C ASN A 36 6.10 -14.40 5.30
N LEU A 37 6.66 -15.38 4.57
CA LEU A 37 8.06 -15.77 4.75
C LEU A 37 9.03 -14.64 4.38
N LYS A 38 8.76 -13.92 3.28
CA LYS A 38 9.56 -12.76 2.86
C LYS A 38 9.51 -11.62 3.89
N GLU A 39 8.35 -11.40 4.50
CA GLU A 39 8.16 -10.38 5.54
C GLU A 39 9.00 -10.69 6.79
N VAL A 40 8.98 -11.94 7.26
CA VAL A 40 9.83 -12.39 8.38
C VAL A 40 11.32 -12.21 8.08
N GLN A 41 11.73 -12.36 6.82
CA GLN A 41 13.11 -12.22 6.38
C GLN A 41 13.50 -10.78 5.97
N GLY A 42 12.56 -9.83 6.00
CA GLY A 42 12.80 -8.44 5.57
C GLY A 42 13.12 -8.29 4.07
N VAL A 43 12.75 -9.27 3.24
CA VAL A 43 13.01 -9.26 1.79
C VAL A 43 11.89 -8.51 1.06
N LYS A 44 12.24 -7.80 -0.03
CA LYS A 44 11.25 -7.11 -0.86
C LYS A 44 10.21 -8.08 -1.43
N ARG A 45 8.93 -7.67 -1.41
CA ARG A 45 7.81 -8.44 -1.96
C ARG A 45 7.92 -8.59 -3.47
N PHE A 46 8.13 -7.47 -4.16
CA PHE A 46 8.36 -7.44 -5.61
C PHE A 46 9.77 -7.90 -5.98
N ASP A 47 9.83 -8.83 -6.94
CA ASP A 47 11.07 -9.39 -7.49
C ASP A 47 10.94 -9.52 -9.02
N PRO A 48 11.50 -8.57 -9.80
CA PRO A 48 11.38 -8.56 -11.25
C PRO A 48 12.13 -9.70 -11.93
N VAL A 49 13.20 -10.22 -11.29
CA VAL A 49 13.97 -11.36 -11.82
C VAL A 49 13.12 -12.63 -11.72
N ARG A 50 12.46 -12.83 -10.57
CA ARG A 50 11.56 -13.97 -10.40
C ARG A 50 10.39 -13.94 -11.38
N GLU A 51 9.78 -12.77 -11.60
CA GLU A 51 8.71 -12.63 -12.59
C GLU A 51 9.18 -12.95 -14.01
N ARG A 52 10.35 -12.44 -14.42
CA ARG A 52 10.93 -12.76 -15.72
C ARG A 52 11.08 -14.27 -15.90
N ASN A 53 11.69 -14.95 -14.93
CA ASN A 53 11.88 -16.40 -14.99
C ASN A 53 10.55 -17.17 -15.10
N MET A 54 9.47 -16.69 -14.48
CA MET A 54 8.14 -17.31 -14.64
C MET A 54 7.57 -17.08 -16.04
N LEU A 55 7.74 -15.89 -16.62
CA LEU A 55 7.28 -15.58 -17.97
C LEU A 55 8.06 -16.34 -19.04
N ASP A 56 9.34 -16.57 -18.81
CA ASP A 56 10.19 -17.36 -19.71
C ASP A 56 9.76 -18.83 -19.67
N LEU A 57 9.48 -19.38 -18.49
CA LEU A 57 8.91 -20.73 -18.36
C LEU A 57 7.56 -20.87 -19.08
N ILE A 58 6.69 -19.86 -19.01
CA ILE A 58 5.41 -19.84 -19.75
C ILE A 58 5.66 -19.83 -21.26
N ALA A 59 6.64 -19.04 -21.72
CA ALA A 59 6.99 -18.96 -23.12
C ALA A 59 7.54 -20.29 -23.67
N GLU A 60 8.42 -20.95 -22.92
CA GLU A 60 9.02 -22.24 -23.28
C GLU A 60 7.99 -23.39 -23.38
N ASN A 61 6.89 -23.28 -22.64
CA ASN A 61 5.86 -24.33 -22.57
C ASN A 61 4.59 -23.98 -23.38
N ASN A 62 4.57 -22.86 -24.11
CA ASN A 62 3.41 -22.46 -24.89
C ASN A 62 3.32 -23.25 -26.20
N ASN A 63 2.46 -24.28 -26.21
CA ASN A 63 2.06 -25.02 -27.41
C ASN A 63 0.58 -24.77 -27.78
N GLY A 64 -0.01 -23.72 -27.20
CA GLY A 64 -1.43 -23.40 -27.32
C GLY A 64 -1.74 -22.43 -28.46
N PRO A 65 -3.03 -22.12 -28.67
CA PRO A 65 -3.48 -21.26 -29.77
C PRO A 65 -3.23 -19.77 -29.54
N PHE A 66 -2.86 -19.35 -28.32
CA PHE A 66 -2.56 -17.95 -28.02
C PHE A 66 -1.10 -17.61 -28.29
N GLU A 67 -0.86 -16.39 -28.80
CA GLU A 67 0.50 -15.86 -28.89
C GLU A 67 1.14 -15.75 -27.50
N THR A 68 2.44 -16.04 -27.42
CA THR A 68 3.21 -15.97 -26.18
C THR A 68 3.16 -14.60 -25.53
N SER A 69 3.19 -13.52 -26.32
CA SER A 69 3.05 -12.13 -25.86
C SER A 69 1.75 -11.90 -25.08
N THR A 70 0.64 -12.45 -25.58
CA THR A 70 -0.69 -12.34 -24.99
C THR A 70 -0.75 -13.09 -23.66
N LEU A 71 -0.24 -14.32 -23.62
CA LEU A 71 -0.17 -15.09 -22.37
C LEU A 71 0.71 -14.39 -21.33
N GLN A 72 1.89 -13.87 -21.73
CA GLN A 72 2.75 -13.12 -20.83
C GLN A 72 2.03 -11.90 -20.24
N HIS A 73 1.20 -11.20 -21.02
CA HIS A 73 0.40 -10.09 -20.51
C HIS A 73 -0.64 -10.55 -19.47
N ILE A 74 -1.39 -11.62 -19.75
CA ILE A 74 -2.38 -12.19 -18.82
C ILE A 74 -1.68 -12.62 -17.51
N PHE A 75 -0.56 -13.32 -17.60
CA PHE A 75 0.18 -13.77 -16.42
C PHE A 75 0.76 -12.61 -15.62
N LYS A 76 1.19 -11.51 -16.26
CA LYS A 76 1.58 -10.30 -15.52
C LYS A 76 0.43 -9.73 -14.69
N GLN A 77 -0.80 -9.73 -15.21
CA GLN A 77 -1.97 -9.30 -14.41
C GLN A 77 -2.20 -10.23 -13.21
N ILE A 78 -2.03 -11.54 -13.40
CA ILE A 78 -2.10 -12.53 -12.30
C ILE A 78 -0.99 -12.29 -11.26
N PHE A 79 0.21 -11.90 -11.69
CA PHE A 79 1.34 -11.63 -10.80
C PHE A 79 1.10 -10.36 -10.00
N GLN A 80 0.66 -9.29 -10.67
CA GLN A 80 0.30 -8.02 -10.07
C GLN A 80 -0.81 -8.20 -9.00
N ALA A 81 -1.90 -8.89 -9.33
CA ALA A 81 -2.96 -9.18 -8.37
C ALA A 81 -2.46 -9.96 -7.14
N GLY A 82 -1.49 -10.87 -7.34
CA GLY A 82 -0.84 -11.58 -6.25
C GLY A 82 0.04 -10.70 -5.37
N LEU A 83 0.75 -9.73 -5.95
CA LEU A 83 1.53 -8.73 -5.21
C LEU A 83 0.62 -7.81 -4.39
N GLU A 84 -0.47 -7.33 -5.00
CA GLU A 84 -1.48 -6.50 -4.32
C GLU A 84 -2.09 -7.23 -3.12
N LEU A 85 -2.42 -8.52 -3.27
CA LEU A 85 -2.92 -9.37 -2.16
C LEU A 85 -1.95 -9.38 -0.97
N GLN A 86 -0.64 -9.50 -1.24
CA GLN A 86 0.39 -9.46 -0.20
C GLN A 86 0.48 -8.09 0.50
N GLU A 87 0.41 -7.00 -0.25
CA GLU A 87 0.44 -5.64 0.30
C GLU A 87 -0.80 -5.35 1.14
N ASP A 88 -1.94 -5.84 0.71
CA ASP A 88 -3.22 -5.61 1.38
C ASP A 88 -3.30 -6.31 2.72
N ASP A 89 -2.73 -7.52 2.82
CA ASP A 89 -2.64 -8.26 4.08
C ASP A 89 -1.64 -7.60 5.05
N HIS A 90 -0.52 -7.10 4.56
CA HIS A 90 0.39 -6.29 5.38
C HIS A 90 -0.30 -5.03 5.90
N ARG A 91 -1.00 -4.31 5.02
CA ARG A 91 -1.72 -3.09 5.39
C ARG A 91 -2.79 -3.38 6.45
N LYS A 92 -3.49 -4.52 6.39
CA LYS A 92 -4.43 -4.96 7.44
C LYS A 92 -3.74 -5.15 8.80
N ALA A 93 -2.50 -5.61 8.82
CA ALA A 93 -1.77 -5.86 10.05
C ALA A 93 -1.26 -4.58 10.74
N LEU A 94 -1.04 -3.50 9.99
CA LEU A 94 -0.51 -2.25 10.53
C LEU A 94 -1.48 -1.59 11.51
N LEU A 95 -1.00 -1.27 12.72
CA LEU A 95 -1.74 -0.56 13.76
C LEU A 95 -2.21 0.83 13.33
N VAL A 96 -1.49 1.45 12.39
CA VAL A 96 -1.82 2.77 11.82
C VAL A 96 -2.88 2.71 10.71
N SER A 97 -3.32 1.52 10.30
CA SER A 97 -4.25 1.38 9.17
C SER A 97 -5.71 1.57 9.56
N ARG A 98 -6.50 2.13 8.64
CA ARG A 98 -7.98 2.17 8.76
C ARG A 98 -8.64 0.79 8.78
N LYS A 99 -7.97 -0.22 8.21
CA LYS A 99 -8.41 -1.61 8.27
C LYS A 99 -8.28 -2.18 9.69
N LYS A 100 -7.34 -1.68 10.50
CA LYS A 100 -7.16 -2.08 11.90
C LYS A 100 -8.02 -1.27 12.87
N LYS A 101 -8.19 0.02 12.62
CA LYS A 101 -9.07 0.92 13.38
C LYS A 101 -9.85 1.80 12.41
N THR A 102 -11.16 1.58 12.33
CA THR A 102 -12.04 2.31 11.42
C THR A 102 -12.24 3.76 11.85
N GLU A 103 -12.38 4.00 13.15
CA GLU A 103 -12.64 5.32 13.73
C GLU A 103 -11.39 6.19 13.71
N ASP A 104 -11.60 7.50 13.59
CA ASP A 104 -10.53 8.49 13.63
C ASP A 104 -9.80 8.45 14.98
N THR A 105 -8.49 8.65 14.92
CA THR A 105 -7.68 8.83 16.13
C THR A 105 -7.68 10.31 16.47
N ILE A 106 -8.30 10.63 17.60
CA ILE A 106 -8.31 11.98 18.16
C ILE A 106 -7.15 12.11 19.12
N VAL A 107 -6.28 13.09 18.88
CA VAL A 107 -5.13 13.39 19.75
C VAL A 107 -5.41 14.67 20.50
N GLU A 108 -5.59 14.58 21.81
CA GLU A 108 -5.83 15.74 22.66
C GLU A 108 -4.52 16.33 23.18
N ILE A 109 -4.29 17.62 22.92
CA ILE A 109 -3.10 18.37 23.35
C ILE A 109 -3.56 19.70 23.94
N ASN A 110 -3.35 19.89 25.24
CA ASN A 110 -3.72 21.13 25.96
C ASN A 110 -5.16 21.61 25.68
N GLY A 111 -6.10 20.68 25.58
CA GLY A 111 -7.52 20.94 25.32
C GLY A 111 -7.89 21.11 23.84
N GLU A 112 -6.93 21.09 22.90
CA GLU A 112 -7.19 20.99 21.47
C GLU A 112 -7.30 19.52 21.05
N LYS A 113 -8.38 19.16 20.34
CA LYS A 113 -8.65 17.80 19.87
C LYS A 113 -8.32 17.66 18.39
N ILE A 114 -7.07 17.29 18.10
CA ILE A 114 -6.60 17.16 16.72
C ILE A 114 -7.21 15.92 16.08
N GLY A 115 -7.87 16.10 14.92
CA GLY A 115 -8.55 15.04 14.18
C GLY A 115 -10.06 14.94 14.42
N ASP A 116 -10.65 15.87 15.19
CA ASP A 116 -12.07 15.90 15.56
C ASP A 116 -13.02 16.43 14.47
N GLY A 117 -12.48 16.75 13.29
CA GLY A 117 -13.19 17.37 12.17
C GLY A 117 -13.01 18.89 12.09
N ASN A 118 -12.49 19.54 13.15
CA ASN A 118 -12.12 20.95 13.11
C ASN A 118 -10.70 21.14 12.55
N GLN A 119 -10.44 22.33 12.01
CA GLN A 119 -9.10 22.71 11.55
C GLN A 119 -8.30 23.34 12.69
N HIS A 120 -7.06 22.86 12.86
CA HIS A 120 -6.13 23.31 13.89
C HIS A 120 -4.87 23.85 13.23
N PHE A 121 -4.29 24.91 13.79
CA PHE A 121 -3.08 25.56 13.26
C PHE A 121 -1.93 25.47 14.26
N ILE A 122 -0.75 25.10 13.76
CA ILE A 122 0.50 25.08 14.53
C ILE A 122 1.44 26.12 13.92
N MET A 123 1.77 27.15 14.68
CA MET A 123 2.63 28.26 14.25
C MET A 123 3.86 28.38 15.14
N GLY A 124 4.88 29.11 14.71
CA GLY A 124 6.06 29.34 15.53
C GLY A 124 7.37 29.40 14.74
N PRO A 125 8.49 29.75 15.39
CA PRO A 125 9.74 29.99 14.71
C PRO A 125 10.35 28.72 14.12
N CYS A 126 11.23 28.88 13.14
CA CYS A 126 11.96 27.77 12.52
C CYS A 126 12.98 27.14 13.49
N ALA A 127 13.73 27.96 14.21
CA ALA A 127 14.66 27.58 15.25
C ALA A 127 14.36 28.38 16.53
N VAL A 128 14.61 27.77 17.68
CA VAL A 128 14.58 28.46 18.96
C VAL A 128 15.96 29.09 19.16
N GLU A 129 16.00 30.42 19.19
CA GLU A 129 17.28 31.17 19.22
C GLU A 129 17.48 31.88 20.56
N SER A 130 16.41 32.45 21.12
CA SER A 130 16.42 33.08 22.44
C SER A 130 15.04 33.04 23.09
N TYR A 131 14.98 33.31 24.39
CA TYR A 131 13.72 33.42 25.13
C TYR A 131 12.84 34.53 24.54
N GLU A 132 13.43 35.70 24.28
CA GLU A 132 12.74 36.90 23.81
C GLU A 132 12.13 36.66 22.42
N GLN A 133 12.87 36.01 21.52
CA GLN A 133 12.42 35.67 20.18
C GLN A 133 11.20 34.74 20.22
N VAL A 134 11.26 33.66 21.00
CA VAL A 134 10.13 32.73 21.16
C VAL A 134 8.95 33.42 21.84
N ARG A 135 9.19 34.23 22.87
CA ARG A 135 8.15 34.96 23.61
C ARG A 135 7.38 35.90 22.68
N GLN A 136 8.08 36.65 21.83
CA GLN A 136 7.44 37.59 20.90
C GLN A 136 6.48 36.86 19.94
N VAL A 137 6.90 35.71 19.41
CA VAL A 137 6.05 34.91 18.52
C VAL A 137 4.84 34.33 19.29
N ALA A 138 5.07 33.82 20.51
CA ALA A 138 4.02 33.28 21.36
C ALA A 138 2.95 34.33 21.70
N GLU A 139 3.36 35.57 21.98
CA GLU A 139 2.44 36.68 22.28
C GLU A 139 1.57 37.03 21.07
N ALA A 140 2.17 37.14 19.88
CA ALA A 140 1.43 37.37 18.64
C ALA A 140 0.42 36.24 18.33
N MET A 141 0.83 34.99 18.51
CA MET A 141 -0.02 33.82 18.33
C MET A 141 -1.20 33.81 19.31
N LYS A 142 -0.93 34.07 20.59
CA LYS A 142 -1.96 34.14 21.62
C LYS A 142 -2.96 35.25 21.34
N GLY A 143 -2.51 36.40 20.83
CA GLY A 143 -3.37 37.50 20.38
C GLY A 143 -4.34 37.12 19.25
N GLN A 144 -4.03 36.06 18.48
CA GLN A 144 -4.90 35.51 17.42
C GLN A 144 -5.72 34.29 17.90
N GLY A 145 -5.68 33.94 19.18
CA GLY A 145 -6.40 32.78 19.73
C GLY A 145 -5.77 31.43 19.39
N LEU A 146 -4.55 31.40 18.86
CA LEU A 146 -3.85 30.15 18.56
C LEU A 146 -3.29 29.52 19.84
N LYS A 147 -3.44 28.20 19.97
CA LYS A 147 -3.03 27.45 21.17
C LYS A 147 -1.85 26.50 20.98
N LEU A 148 -1.50 26.17 19.73
CA LEU A 148 -0.43 25.21 19.42
C LEU A 148 0.77 25.93 18.82
N MET A 149 1.90 25.86 19.52
CA MET A 149 3.17 26.47 19.08
C MET A 149 4.21 25.40 18.77
N ARG A 150 4.94 25.57 17.67
CA ARG A 150 6.16 24.81 17.34
C ARG A 150 7.41 25.67 17.52
N GLY A 151 8.52 25.02 17.85
CA GLY A 151 9.85 25.61 17.86
C GLY A 151 10.89 24.50 17.93
N SER A 152 11.81 24.46 16.97
CA SER A 152 12.81 23.39 16.91
C SER A 152 13.97 23.68 17.86
N ALA A 153 14.09 22.90 18.93
CA ALA A 153 15.29 22.87 19.79
C ALA A 153 16.47 22.17 19.10
N PHE A 154 16.18 21.20 18.22
CA PHE A 154 17.16 20.51 17.39
C PHE A 154 16.85 20.77 15.91
N LYS A 155 17.85 21.25 15.16
CA LYS A 155 17.73 21.51 13.72
C LYS A 155 18.55 20.48 12.95
N PRO A 156 17.93 19.51 12.26
CA PRO A 156 18.66 18.71 11.28
C PRO A 156 19.08 19.61 10.11
N ARG A 157 20.37 19.64 9.79
CA ARG A 157 20.94 20.50 8.76
C ARG A 157 21.70 19.66 7.73
N THR A 158 21.71 20.13 6.49
CA THR A 158 22.51 19.52 5.43
C THR A 158 24.00 19.75 5.66
N SER A 159 24.36 20.95 6.15
CA SER A 159 25.72 21.28 6.56
C SER A 159 25.87 21.07 8.08
N PRO A 160 26.99 20.53 8.57
CA PRO A 160 27.24 20.39 10.00
C PRO A 160 27.68 21.69 10.70
N TYR A 161 27.94 22.77 9.94
CA TYR A 161 28.39 24.08 10.46
C TYR A 161 27.27 25.13 10.50
N ASP A 162 26.07 24.69 10.17
CA ASP A 162 24.88 25.48 9.94
C ASP A 162 24.01 25.53 11.19
#